data_AF-A0A7C2YD62-F1
#
_entry.id   AF-A0A7C2YD62-F1
#
_cell.length_a   1.000
_cell.length_b   1.000
_cell.length_c   1.000
_cell.angle_alpha   90.00
_cell.angle_beta   90.00
_cell.angle_gamma   90.00
#
_symmetry.space_group_name_H-M   'P 1'
#
loop_
_entity.id
_entity.type
_entity.pdbx_description
1 polymer ?
#
loop_
_entity_poly.entity_id
_entity_poly.type
_entity_poly.pdbx_seq_one_letter_code
_entity_poly.pdbx_strand_id
1 'polypeptide(L)'
;MFPTPEFDPGIHPHYQEFFESGRISRIYLTGLPEEMLARFPLNLFRIIIDSEPKVLSTADQIIRQLPEQVSAEEERSTIIDLLINLLWSKLPRMSRKEIEKMFDSMLSDVKKSRAYQEIAEEAERKAERKIE
;
A
#
# COMPACT_ATOMS: atom_id res chain seq x y z
N MET A 1 -0.13 12.81 11.50
CA MET A 1 -0.37 13.24 10.10
C MET A 1 -1.74 13.86 10.02
N PHE A 2 -1.88 14.99 9.33
CA PHE A 2 -3.18 15.55 9.01
C PHE A 2 -3.63 14.95 7.67
N PRO A 3 -4.80 14.31 7.60
CA PRO A 3 -5.22 13.59 6.40
C PRO A 3 -5.55 14.57 5.26
N THR A 4 -5.95 15.79 5.60
CA THR A 4 -6.36 16.82 4.65
C THR A 4 -5.83 18.20 5.05
N PRO A 5 -5.73 19.17 4.12
CA PRO A 5 -5.29 20.53 4.41
C PRO A 5 -6.12 21.23 5.48
N GLU A 6 -7.41 20.90 5.59
CA GLU A 6 -8.33 21.53 6.54
C GLU A 6 -7.96 21.27 8.01
N PHE A 7 -7.22 20.19 8.29
CA PHE A 7 -6.75 19.85 9.63
C PHE A 7 -5.29 20.26 9.88
N ASP A 8 -4.61 20.86 8.89
CA ASP A 8 -3.22 21.30 9.02
C ASP A 8 -3.16 22.62 9.83
N PRO A 9 -2.48 22.65 10.99
CA PRO A 9 -2.38 23.85 11.83
C PRO A 9 -1.46 24.94 11.24
N GLY A 10 -0.92 24.73 10.03
CA GLY A 10 -0.03 25.64 9.34
C GLY A 10 1.45 25.34 9.61
N ILE A 11 2.31 26.25 9.17
CA ILE A 11 3.76 26.17 9.41
C ILE A 11 4.06 26.91 10.71
N HIS A 12 4.72 26.21 11.65
CA HIS A 12 5.19 26.87 12.87
C HIS A 12 6.22 27.97 12.52
N PRO A 13 6.17 29.17 13.14
CA PRO A 13 7.06 30.29 12.79
C PRO A 13 8.56 29.93 12.77
N HIS A 14 9.01 29.10 13.71
CA HIS A 14 10.40 28.60 13.74
C HIS A 14 10.86 27.82 12.50
N TYR A 15 9.94 27.31 11.69
CA TYR A 15 10.26 26.56 10.48
C TYR A 15 9.91 27.32 9.20
N GLN A 16 9.32 28.51 9.29
CA GLN A 16 8.79 29.27 8.15
C GLN A 16 9.85 29.48 7.06
N GLU A 17 11.07 29.85 7.46
CA GLU A 17 12.19 30.09 6.55
C GLU A 17 12.52 28.86 5.68
N PHE A 18 12.40 27.63 6.21
CA PHE A 18 12.65 26.42 5.44
C PHE A 18 11.62 26.16 4.34
N PHE A 19 10.36 26.54 4.57
CA PHE A 19 9.31 26.44 3.55
C PHE A 19 9.43 27.57 2.52
N GLU A 20 9.71 28.80 2.97
CA GLU A 20 9.91 29.97 2.09
C GLU A 20 11.14 29.81 1.20
N SER A 21 12.22 29.25 1.73
CA SER A 21 13.45 28.97 0.96
C SER A 21 13.30 27.76 0.02
N GLY A 22 12.17 27.06 0.04
CA GLY A 22 11.95 25.82 -0.71
C GLY A 22 12.76 24.61 -0.23
N ARG A 23 13.36 24.67 0.97
CA ARG A 23 14.12 23.55 1.56
C ARG A 23 13.20 22.44 2.06
N ILE A 24 11.96 22.78 2.41
CA ILE A 24 10.90 21.84 2.77
C ILE A 24 9.70 22.07 1.86
N SER A 25 9.20 20.98 1.26
CA SER A 25 7.95 20.97 0.51
C SER A 25 6.90 20.15 1.24
N ARG A 26 5.65 20.64 1.20
CA ARG A 26 4.50 19.96 1.81
C ARG A 26 3.65 19.34 0.72
N ILE A 27 3.37 18.05 0.86
CA ILE A 27 2.52 17.29 -0.04
C ILE A 27 1.37 16.70 0.76
N TYR A 28 0.14 16.98 0.34
CA TYR A 28 -1.05 16.37 0.91
C TYR A 28 -1.52 15.22 0.02
N LEU A 29 -1.81 14.07 0.62
CA LEU A 29 -2.30 12.90 -0.11
C LEU A 29 -3.60 13.19 -0.86
N THR A 30 -4.49 14.00 -0.29
CA THR A 30 -5.75 14.40 -0.94
C THR A 30 -5.57 15.32 -2.15
N GLY A 31 -4.40 15.95 -2.30
CA GLY A 31 -4.07 16.82 -3.44
C GLY A 31 -3.31 16.10 -4.55
N LEU A 32 -2.97 14.81 -4.38
CA LEU A 32 -2.27 14.04 -5.40
C LEU A 32 -3.25 13.56 -6.49
N PRO A 33 -2.83 13.52 -7.78
CA PRO A 33 -3.66 12.98 -8.85
C PRO A 33 -4.11 11.55 -8.56
N GLU A 34 -5.34 11.21 -8.93
CA GLU A 34 -5.88 9.86 -8.66
C GLU A 34 -5.07 8.78 -9.40
N GLU A 35 -4.59 9.05 -10.62
CA GLU A 35 -3.69 8.14 -11.33
C GLU A 35 -2.36 7.89 -10.61
N MET A 36 -1.89 8.85 -9.82
CA MET A 36 -0.67 8.72 -9.03
C MET A 36 -0.93 7.89 -7.77
N LEU A 37 -2.06 8.16 -7.09
CA LEU A 37 -2.49 7.40 -5.91
C LEU A 37 -2.91 5.97 -6.24
N ALA A 38 -3.24 5.64 -7.49
CA ALA A 38 -3.57 4.28 -7.92
C ALA A 38 -2.34 3.37 -8.08
N ARG A 39 -1.12 3.92 -8.08
CA ARG A 39 0.12 3.17 -8.33
C ARG A 39 0.81 2.79 -7.03
N PHE A 40 1.43 1.62 -7.00
CA PHE A 40 2.32 1.23 -5.92
C PHE A 40 3.57 2.13 -5.90
N PRO A 41 4.08 2.56 -4.72
CA PRO A 41 3.58 2.27 -3.37
C PRO A 41 2.54 3.29 -2.85
N LEU A 42 2.16 4.31 -3.63
CA LEU A 42 1.29 5.40 -3.16
C LEU A 42 -0.13 4.94 -2.83
N ASN A 43 -0.60 3.88 -3.48
CA ASN A 43 -1.87 3.23 -3.14
C ASN A 43 -1.92 2.68 -1.70
N LEU A 44 -0.78 2.34 -1.07
CA LEU A 44 -0.74 2.00 0.36
C LEU A 44 -1.22 3.16 1.24
N PHE A 45 -0.79 4.39 0.90
CA PHE A 45 -1.19 5.59 1.61
C PHE A 45 -2.61 6.03 1.25
N ARG A 46 -3.12 5.65 0.07
CA ARG A 46 -4.51 5.89 -0.34
C ARG A 46 -5.51 5.25 0.65
N ILE A 47 -5.17 4.11 1.25
CA ILE A 47 -5.96 3.47 2.31
C ILE A 47 -6.28 4.44 3.47
N ILE A 48 -5.38 5.39 3.76
CA ILE A 48 -5.52 6.39 4.84
C ILE A 48 -6.59 7.45 4.51
N ILE A 49 -6.88 7.69 3.24
CA ILE A 49 -7.84 8.73 2.81
C ILE A 49 -9.12 8.17 2.18
N ASP A 50 -9.11 6.90 1.74
CA ASP A 50 -10.29 6.24 1.20
C ASP A 50 -11.40 6.05 2.26
N SER A 51 -12.64 6.03 1.78
CA SER A 51 -13.83 5.64 2.55
C SER A 51 -13.94 4.13 2.70
N GLU A 52 -14.69 3.64 3.70
CA GLU A 52 -14.87 2.19 3.94
C GLU A 52 -15.26 1.39 2.68
N PRO A 53 -16.16 1.85 1.79
CA PRO A 53 -16.47 1.09 0.58
C PRO A 53 -15.32 1.01 -0.43
N LYS A 54 -14.49 2.06 -0.51
CA LYS A 54 -13.37 2.13 -1.46
C LYS A 54 -12.13 1.40 -0.93
N VAL A 55 -11.92 1.41 0.38
CA VAL A 55 -10.70 0.89 1.00
C VAL A 55 -10.46 -0.59 0.69
N LEU A 56 -11.54 -1.38 0.57
CA LEU A 56 -11.46 -2.80 0.20
C LEU A 56 -11.01 -3.01 -1.25
N SER A 57 -11.51 -2.19 -2.17
CA SER A 57 -11.10 -2.25 -3.58
C SER A 57 -9.64 -1.85 -3.75
N THR A 58 -9.18 -0.84 -3.01
CA THR A 58 -7.79 -0.41 -3.00
C THR A 58 -6.87 -1.50 -2.44
N ALA A 59 -7.28 -2.17 -1.36
CA ALA A 59 -6.54 -3.29 -0.80
C ALA A 59 -6.38 -4.46 -1.80
N ASP A 60 -7.47 -4.86 -2.48
CA ASP A 60 -7.41 -5.91 -3.52
C ASP A 60 -6.45 -5.55 -4.65
N GLN A 61 -6.49 -4.29 -5.13
CA GLN A 61 -5.57 -3.81 -6.16
C GLN A 61 -4.10 -3.90 -5.73
N ILE A 62 -3.80 -3.54 -4.48
CA ILE A 62 -2.44 -3.61 -3.94
C ILE A 62 -1.96 -5.06 -3.90
N ILE A 63 -2.78 -5.99 -3.38
CA ILE A 63 -2.43 -7.41 -3.27
C ILE A 63 -2.16 -8.01 -4.65
N ARG A 64 -2.94 -7.66 -5.67
CA ARG A 64 -2.75 -8.14 -7.05
C ARG A 64 -1.44 -7.65 -7.68
N GLN A 65 -1.01 -6.43 -7.38
CA GLN A 65 0.22 -5.83 -7.93
C GLN A 65 1.47 -6.25 -7.16
N LEU A 66 1.33 -6.58 -5.88
CA LEU A 66 2.44 -6.86 -4.96
C LEU A 66 3.49 -7.86 -5.48
N PRO A 67 3.13 -8.96 -6.19
CA PRO A 67 4.10 -9.95 -6.66
C PRO A 67 5.00 -9.41 -7.79
N GLU A 68 4.46 -8.51 -8.62
CA GLU A 68 5.21 -7.87 -9.69
C GLU A 68 6.07 -6.71 -9.16
N GLN A 69 5.62 -6.03 -8.11
CA GLN A 69 6.28 -4.83 -7.57
C GLN A 69 7.37 -5.15 -6.54
N VAL A 70 7.24 -6.26 -5.82
CA VAL A 70 8.12 -6.63 -4.70
C VAL A 70 8.50 -8.08 -4.86
N SER A 71 9.80 -8.36 -5.07
CA SER A 71 10.30 -9.70 -5.37
C SER A 71 10.55 -10.55 -4.13
N ALA A 72 10.94 -9.94 -3.01
CA ALA A 72 11.23 -10.62 -1.75
C ALA A 72 9.94 -10.97 -0.99
N GLU A 73 9.75 -12.25 -0.63
CA GLU A 73 8.56 -12.71 0.09
C GLU A 73 8.43 -12.06 1.48
N GLU A 74 9.55 -11.85 2.18
CA GLU A 74 9.57 -11.20 3.51
C GLU A 74 9.06 -9.75 3.44
N GLU A 75 9.43 -9.01 2.40
CA GLU A 75 8.94 -7.65 2.16
C GLU A 75 7.45 -7.66 1.79
N ARG A 76 7.01 -8.62 0.96
CA ARG A 76 5.57 -8.80 0.65
C ARG A 76 4.75 -9.07 1.91
N SER A 77 5.23 -9.95 2.79
CA SER A 77 4.57 -10.24 4.06
C SER A 77 4.47 -8.99 4.94
N THR A 78 5.56 -8.21 5.02
CA THR A 78 5.58 -6.96 5.79
C THR A 78 4.56 -5.95 5.26
N ILE A 79 4.40 -5.85 3.94
CA ILE A 79 3.41 -4.96 3.31
C ILE A 79 1.98 -5.46 3.57
N ILE A 80 1.75 -6.77 3.55
CA ILE A 80 0.46 -7.37 3.90
C ILE A 80 0.08 -7.06 5.36
N ASP A 81 1.03 -7.20 6.29
CA ASP A 81 0.80 -6.86 7.71
C ASP A 81 0.48 -5.38 7.90
N LEU A 82 1.16 -4.50 7.15
CA LEU A 82 0.86 -3.07 7.14
C LEU A 82 -0.56 -2.80 6.63
N LEU A 83 -0.97 -3.45 5.53
CA LEU A 83 -2.32 -3.33 4.99
C LEU A 83 -3.38 -3.77 5.99
N ILE A 84 -3.19 -4.90 6.67
CA ILE A 84 -4.11 -5.40 7.71
C ILE A 84 -4.26 -4.36 8.82
N ASN A 85 -3.16 -3.77 9.30
CA ASN A 85 -3.20 -2.75 10.34
C ASN A 85 -3.92 -1.47 9.87
N LEU A 86 -3.66 -1.02 8.64
CA LEU A 86 -4.32 0.15 8.06
C LEU A 86 -5.83 -0.07 7.87
N LEU A 87 -6.21 -1.26 7.39
CA LEU A 87 -7.61 -1.64 7.21
C LEU A 87 -8.34 -1.77 8.54
N TRP A 88 -7.70 -2.31 9.57
CA TRP A 88 -8.30 -2.39 10.89
C TRP A 88 -8.59 -1.00 11.48
N SER A 89 -7.68 -0.04 11.25
CA SER A 89 -7.92 1.37 11.58
C SER A 89 -9.08 1.98 10.78
N LYS A 90 -9.29 1.54 9.54
CA LYS A 90 -10.31 2.05 8.62
C LYS A 90 -11.67 1.38 8.71
N LEU A 91 -11.72 0.15 9.21
CA LEU A 91 -12.91 -0.70 9.26
C LEU A 91 -13.19 -1.06 10.72
N PRO A 92 -13.62 -0.09 11.56
CA PRO A 92 -13.77 -0.30 13.00
C PRO A 92 -14.82 -1.34 13.38
N ARG A 93 -15.70 -1.70 12.43
CA ARG A 93 -16.73 -2.74 12.60
C ARG A 93 -16.23 -4.15 12.30
N MET A 94 -15.03 -4.29 11.74
CA MET A 94 -14.43 -5.58 11.42
C MET A 94 -13.34 -5.91 12.44
N SER A 95 -13.35 -7.15 12.92
CA SER A 95 -12.27 -7.67 13.73
C SER A 95 -11.03 -7.92 12.88
N ARG A 96 -9.86 -7.88 13.51
CA ARG A 96 -8.58 -8.21 12.86
C ARG A 96 -8.61 -9.58 12.18
N LYS A 97 -9.22 -10.59 12.81
CA LYS A 97 -9.37 -11.95 12.24
C LYS A 97 -10.23 -11.98 10.99
N GLU A 98 -11.29 -11.17 10.92
CA GLU A 98 -12.12 -11.08 9.73
C GLU A 98 -11.35 -10.44 8.57
N ILE A 99 -10.54 -9.41 8.85
CA ILE A 99 -9.66 -8.77 7.87
C ILE A 99 -8.59 -9.75 7.37
N GLU A 100 -7.92 -10.47 8.28
CA GLU A 100 -6.93 -11.51 7.93
C GLU A 100 -7.55 -12.59 7.02
N LYS A 101 -8.77 -13.06 7.36
CA LYS A 101 -9.49 -14.06 6.54
C LYS A 101 -9.85 -13.53 5.14
N MET A 102 -10.14 -12.24 4.99
CA MET A 102 -10.35 -11.64 3.68
C MET A 102 -9.07 -11.66 2.84
N PHE A 103 -7.92 -11.42 3.47
CA PHE A 103 -6.62 -11.48 2.81
C PHE A 103 -6.27 -12.90 2.40
N ASP A 104 -6.52 -13.90 3.25
CA ASP A 104 -6.35 -15.31 2.87
C ASP A 104 -7.14 -15.65 1.60
N SER A 105 -8.38 -15.17 1.50
CA SER A 105 -9.21 -15.34 0.29
C SER A 105 -8.62 -14.62 -0.92
N MET A 106 -8.27 -13.32 -0.80
CA MET A 106 -7.69 -12.52 -1.89
C MET A 106 -6.35 -13.08 -2.39
N LEU A 107 -5.49 -13.51 -1.46
CA LEU A 107 -4.20 -14.12 -1.77
C LEU A 107 -4.38 -15.49 -2.43
N SER A 108 -5.40 -16.26 -2.06
CA SER A 108 -5.70 -17.53 -2.72
C SER A 108 -6.10 -17.35 -4.19
N ASP A 109 -6.79 -16.26 -4.51
CA ASP A 109 -7.14 -15.90 -5.90
C ASP A 109 -5.92 -15.41 -6.69
N VAL A 110 -5.01 -14.69 -6.03
CA VAL A 110 -3.74 -14.24 -6.62
C VAL A 110 -2.78 -15.39 -6.87
N LYS A 111 -2.66 -16.36 -5.95
CA LYS A 111 -1.84 -17.58 -6.13
C LYS A 111 -2.34 -18.50 -7.24
N LYS A 112 -3.63 -18.44 -7.59
CA LYS A 112 -4.22 -19.17 -8.73
C LYS A 112 -4.06 -18.44 -10.07
N SER A 113 -3.65 -17.17 -10.06
CA SER A 113 -3.42 -16.41 -11.29
C SER A 113 -2.21 -16.98 -12.04
N ARG A 114 -2.36 -17.21 -13.35
CA ARG A 114 -1.29 -17.70 -14.24
C ARG A 114 -0.02 -16.84 -14.14
N ALA A 115 -0.17 -15.52 -13.93
CA ALA A 115 0.97 -14.61 -13.78
C ALA A 115 1.83 -14.90 -12.53
N TYR A 116 1.21 -15.34 -11.42
CA TYR A 116 1.95 -15.72 -10.21
C TYR A 116 2.69 -17.04 -10.40
N GLN A 117 2.07 -17.99 -11.12
CA GLN A 117 2.71 -19.26 -11.48
C GLN A 117 3.91 -19.01 -12.41
N GLU A 118 3.77 -18.15 -13.41
CA GLU A 118 4.85 -17.81 -14.35
C GLU A 118 6.03 -17.10 -13.66
N ILE A 119 5.75 -16.14 -12.75
CA ILE A 119 6.80 -15.44 -11.98
C ILE A 119 7.48 -16.38 -10.99
N ALA A 120 6.72 -17.27 -10.33
CA ALA A 120 7.28 -18.28 -9.44
C ALA A 120 8.17 -19.28 -10.19
N GLU A 121 7.71 -19.79 -11.34
CA GLU A 121 8.48 -20.69 -12.21
C GLU A 121 9.72 -19.99 -12.82
N GLU A 122 9.66 -18.68 -13.10
CA GLU A 122 10.84 -17.92 -13.53
C GLU A 122 11.83 -17.69 -12.38
N ALA A 123 11.34 -17.43 -11.17
CA ALA A 123 12.17 -17.30 -9.97
C ALA A 123 12.90 -18.62 -9.64
N GLU A 124 12.21 -19.76 -9.74
CA GLU A 124 12.77 -21.10 -9.52
C GLU A 124 13.84 -21.43 -10.57
N ARG A 125 13.56 -21.21 -11.86
CA ARG A 125 14.56 -21.38 -12.94
C ARG A 125 15.78 -20.47 -12.77
N LYS A 126 15.60 -19.25 -12.26
CA LYS A 126 16.72 -18.33 -11.97
C LYS A 126 17.53 -18.78 -10.76
N ALA A 127 16.90 -19.43 -9.77
CA ALA A 127 17.60 -20.00 -8.63
C ALA A 127 18.44 -21.21 -9.06
N GLU A 128 17.89 -22.11 -9.88
CA GLU A 128 18.61 -23.27 -10.42
C GLU A 128 19.85 -22.87 -11.23
N ARG A 129 19.73 -21.86 -12.11
CA ARG A 129 20.85 -21.35 -12.91
C ARG A 129 21.94 -20.61 -12.11
N LYS A 130 21.67 -20.25 -10.86
CA LYS A 130 22.68 -19.62 -9.98
C LYS A 130 23.43 -20.64 -9.13
N ILE A 131 22.98 -21.89 -9.10
CA ILE A 131 23.58 -22.99 -8.33
C ILE A 131 24.53 -23.83 -9.21
N GLU A 132 24.46 -23.68 -10.53
CA GLU A 132 25.40 -24.21 -11.53
C GLU A 132 26.54 -23.21 -11.83
#